data_AF-A0A8D8C3Y0-F1
#
_entry.id   AF-A0A8D8C3Y0-F1
#
_cell.length_a   1.000
_cell.length_b   1.000
_cell.length_c   1.000
_cell.angle_alpha   90.00
_cell.angle_beta   90.00
_cell.angle_gamma   90.00
#
_symmetry.space_group_name_H-M   'P 1'
#
loop_
_entity.id
_entity.type
_entity.pdbx_description
1 polymer ?
#
loop_
_entity_poly.entity_id
_entity_poly.type
_entity_poly.pdbx_seq_one_letter_code
_entity_poly.pdbx_strand_id
1 'polypeptide(L)'
;QAEVGLEPQPSAMYGCAFGNASTPVLGGSSFVLSDSEVGRVTLPFTFRWTKSFTLILQALDMYNESYPIASRLIEETSFSGVILPSHEWNTLDHTGKNARITYRVRVQCADNYYNTTCTTFCRPRNDQFGHYTCGEQGNKVCLPGWQGANCEKAICKPGCDQSH
;
A
#
# COMPACT_ATOMS: atom_id res chain seq x y z
N GLN A 1 -22.13 -28.93 24.21
CA GLN A 1 -21.33 -28.25 23.17
C GLN A 1 -21.36 -26.79 23.54
N ALA A 2 -20.25 -26.25 24.04
CA ALA A 2 -20.16 -24.87 24.50
C ALA A 2 -19.44 -24.05 23.43
N GLU A 3 -20.13 -23.06 22.86
CA GLU A 3 -19.53 -22.06 21.97
C GLU A 3 -18.57 -21.18 22.77
N VAL A 4 -17.30 -21.22 22.40
CA VAL A 4 -16.31 -20.24 22.86
C VAL A 4 -16.57 -18.97 22.06
N GLY A 5 -17.31 -18.04 22.67
CA GLY A 5 -17.37 -16.67 22.18
C GLY A 5 -15.99 -16.05 22.28
N LEU A 6 -15.36 -15.76 21.14
CA LEU A 6 -14.13 -14.98 21.10
C LEU A 6 -14.51 -13.54 21.47
N GLU A 7 -14.21 -13.12 22.70
CA GLU A 7 -14.20 -11.70 23.05
C GLU A 7 -13.16 -10.99 22.17
N PRO A 8 -13.48 -9.80 21.60
CA PRO A 8 -12.50 -9.03 20.86
C PRO A 8 -11.42 -8.55 21.83
N GLN A 9 -10.28 -9.24 21.83
CA GLN A 9 -9.12 -8.84 22.64
C GLN A 9 -8.55 -7.52 22.11
N PRO A 10 -8.14 -6.60 23.01
CA PRO A 10 -7.57 -5.33 22.61
C PRO A 10 -6.33 -5.54 21.75
N SER A 11 -6.28 -4.82 20.63
CA SER A 11 -5.24 -4.80 19.58
C SER A 11 -3.80 -4.54 20.08
N ALA A 12 -3.60 -4.37 21.40
CA ALA A 12 -2.31 -4.15 22.04
C ALA A 12 -1.46 -5.44 22.18
N MET A 13 -2.04 -6.64 22.03
CA MET A 13 -1.29 -7.90 22.21
C MET A 13 -0.62 -8.39 20.91
N TYR A 14 -1.10 -7.95 19.74
CA TYR A 14 -0.49 -8.22 18.44
C TYR A 14 -0.01 -6.88 17.88
N GLY A 15 1.29 -6.63 17.90
CA GLY A 15 1.86 -5.39 17.34
C GLY A 15 1.41 -5.15 15.89
N CYS A 16 1.53 -3.90 15.42
CA CYS A 16 1.13 -3.54 14.06
C CYS A 16 2.04 -4.19 13.01
N ALA A 17 1.67 -5.38 12.52
CA ALA A 17 2.51 -6.21 11.65
C ALA A 17 2.92 -5.53 10.32
N PHE A 18 2.04 -4.68 9.77
CA PHE A 18 2.29 -3.89 8.55
C PHE A 18 2.98 -2.56 8.83
N GLY A 19 3.26 -2.24 10.10
CA GLY A 19 3.82 -0.98 10.56
C GLY A 19 2.79 -0.08 11.25
N ASN A 20 3.30 0.94 11.93
CA ASN A 20 2.52 2.04 12.51
C ASN A 20 3.27 3.36 12.27
N ALA A 21 2.53 4.46 12.27
CA ALA A 21 3.07 5.80 12.16
C ALA A 21 2.02 6.81 12.63
N SER A 22 2.46 8.02 12.97
CA SER A 22 1.62 9.11 13.48
C SER A 22 1.94 10.42 12.78
N THR A 23 0.95 11.29 12.64
CA THR A 23 1.15 12.68 12.19
C THR A 23 1.51 13.59 13.38
N PRO A 24 2.04 14.80 13.14
CA PRO A 24 1.97 15.87 14.12
C PRO A 24 0.50 16.29 14.38
N VAL A 25 0.30 17.28 15.27
CA VAL A 25 -1.02 17.88 15.49
C VAL A 25 -1.51 18.52 14.20
N LEU A 26 -2.69 18.10 13.73
CA LEU A 26 -3.28 18.53 12.46
C LEU A 26 -4.27 19.69 12.61
N GLY A 27 -4.83 19.88 13.80
CA GLY A 27 -5.85 20.89 14.06
C GLY A 27 -6.47 20.76 15.45
N GLY A 28 -7.47 21.60 15.72
CA GLY A 28 -8.29 21.54 16.92
C GLY A 28 -9.46 20.56 16.80
N SER A 29 -10.58 20.83 17.46
CA SER A 29 -11.72 19.92 17.55
C SER A 29 -12.39 19.57 16.21
N SER A 30 -12.41 20.51 15.26
CA SER A 30 -12.98 20.32 13.91
C SER A 30 -12.12 21.04 12.89
N PHE A 31 -11.66 20.31 11.88
CA PHE A 31 -10.81 20.87 10.83
C PHE A 31 -10.98 20.11 9.51
N VAL A 32 -10.60 20.77 8.42
CA VAL A 32 -10.43 20.15 7.11
C VAL A 32 -9.01 20.48 6.66
N LEU A 33 -8.27 19.47 6.23
CA LEU A 33 -6.92 19.67 5.71
C LEU A 33 -6.99 20.32 4.32
N SER A 34 -6.52 21.56 4.20
CA SER A 34 -6.38 22.24 2.90
C SER A 34 -5.26 21.62 2.06
N ASP A 35 -4.17 21.20 2.73
CA ASP A 35 -3.09 20.41 2.13
C ASP A 35 -3.12 18.99 2.72
N SER A 36 -3.40 18.00 1.88
CA SER A 36 -3.46 16.60 2.29
C SER A 36 -2.10 16.01 2.65
N GLU A 37 -0.98 16.64 2.23
CA GLU A 37 0.35 16.13 2.52
C GLU A 37 0.71 16.24 4.00
N VAL A 38 0.18 17.24 4.71
CA VAL A 38 0.42 17.43 6.16
C VAL A 38 -0.18 16.30 6.99
N GLY A 39 -1.33 15.77 6.56
CA GLY A 39 -1.99 14.62 7.19
C GLY A 39 -1.59 13.27 6.59
N ARG A 40 -0.63 13.23 5.68
CA ARG A 40 -0.25 12.00 4.98
C ARG A 40 0.61 11.11 5.88
N VAL A 41 0.20 9.85 5.99
CA VAL A 41 0.99 8.79 6.62
C VAL A 41 1.41 7.80 5.55
N THR A 42 2.68 7.38 5.56
CA THR A 42 3.20 6.36 4.63
C THR A 42 3.82 5.21 5.42
N LEU A 43 3.30 4.00 5.19
CA LEU A 43 3.81 2.76 5.76
C LEU A 43 4.48 1.95 4.64
N PRO A 44 5.82 2.03 4.50
CA PRO A 44 6.52 1.24 3.49
C PRO A 44 6.52 -0.24 3.88
N PHE A 45 6.46 -1.11 2.88
CA PHE A 45 6.55 -2.55 3.06
C PHE A 45 7.48 -3.18 2.03
N THR A 46 8.11 -4.30 2.40
CA THR A 46 8.99 -5.10 1.52
C THR A 46 8.46 -6.51 1.28
N PHE A 47 7.44 -6.92 2.04
CA PHE A 47 6.78 -8.22 1.88
C PHE A 47 5.76 -8.19 0.73
N ARG A 48 5.34 -9.39 0.29
CA ARG A 48 4.25 -9.54 -0.69
C ARG A 48 2.95 -8.95 -0.13
N TRP A 49 2.34 -7.99 -0.82
CA TRP A 49 1.07 -7.43 -0.38
C TRP A 49 -0.02 -8.51 -0.30
N THR A 50 -0.68 -8.61 0.84
CA THR A 50 -1.63 -9.67 1.19
C THR A 50 -3.03 -9.45 0.64
N LYS A 51 -3.30 -8.29 0.02
CA LYS A 51 -4.61 -7.81 -0.46
C LYS A 51 -5.56 -7.44 0.67
N SER A 52 -5.71 -8.31 1.67
CA SER A 52 -6.48 -8.03 2.89
C SER A 52 -5.59 -7.48 4.00
N PHE A 53 -6.14 -6.55 4.77
CA PHE A 53 -5.48 -5.93 5.92
C PHE A 53 -6.53 -5.38 6.90
N THR A 54 -6.07 -5.07 8.11
CA THR A 54 -6.82 -4.30 9.09
C THR A 54 -6.05 -3.03 9.39
N LEU A 55 -6.71 -1.89 9.20
CA LEU A 55 -6.20 -0.57 9.55
C LEU A 55 -6.92 -0.10 10.80
N ILE A 56 -6.15 0.35 11.78
CA ILE A 56 -6.66 1.02 12.97
C ILE A 56 -6.20 2.47 12.88
N LEU A 57 -7.15 3.40 12.95
CA LEU A 57 -6.90 4.83 12.98
C LEU A 57 -7.36 5.38 14.32
N GLN A 58 -6.47 6.08 15.00
CA GLN A 58 -6.74 6.70 16.30
C GLN A 58 -6.59 8.21 16.17
N ALA A 59 -7.61 8.95 16.60
CA ALA A 59 -7.52 10.39 16.85
C ALA A 59 -7.12 10.58 18.31
N LEU A 60 -5.99 11.26 18.54
CA LEU A 60 -5.42 11.46 19.87
C LEU A 60 -5.35 12.96 20.19
N ASP A 61 -5.59 13.29 21.45
CA ASP A 61 -5.34 14.61 22.01
C ASP A 61 -3.88 14.75 22.45
N MET A 62 -3.34 15.94 22.24
CA MET A 62 -1.94 16.29 22.47
C MET A 62 -1.87 17.40 23.51
N TYR A 63 -1.75 17.02 24.78
CA TYR A 63 -1.44 17.95 25.89
C TYR A 63 0.04 17.89 26.27
N ASN A 64 0.56 19.04 26.72
CA ASN A 64 1.92 19.19 27.25
C ASN A 64 2.14 18.46 28.59
N GLU A 65 1.10 17.96 29.23
CA GLU A 65 1.20 17.16 30.46
C GLU A 65 1.27 15.65 30.14
N SER A 66 2.02 14.92 30.97
CA SER A 66 2.27 13.48 30.81
C SER A 66 1.07 12.62 31.19
N TYR A 67 -0.04 12.73 30.47
CA TYR A 67 -1.17 11.81 30.59
C TYR A 67 -0.90 10.47 29.88
N PRO A 68 -1.45 9.34 30.38
CA PRO A 68 -1.44 8.06 29.68
C PRO A 68 -2.10 8.14 28.30
N ILE A 69 -1.65 7.34 27.34
CA ILE A 69 -2.21 7.29 25.97
C ILE A 69 -3.71 6.98 25.98
N ALA A 70 -4.17 6.10 26.87
CA ALA A 70 -5.59 5.78 27.02
C ALA A 70 -6.46 7.00 27.36
N SER A 71 -5.89 7.98 28.08
CA SER A 71 -6.57 9.23 28.42
C SER A 71 -6.51 10.27 27.30
N ARG A 72 -5.68 10.04 26.27
CA ARG A 72 -5.54 10.90 25.09
C ARG A 72 -6.42 10.45 23.92
N LEU A 73 -7.02 9.26 23.97
CA LEU A 73 -7.84 8.76 22.87
C LEU A 73 -9.14 9.56 22.76
N ILE A 74 -9.32 10.24 21.63
CA ILE A 74 -10.56 10.94 21.29
C ILE A 74 -11.52 9.96 20.61
N GLU A 75 -11.04 9.26 19.59
CA GLU A 75 -11.83 8.32 18.79
C GLU A 75 -10.93 7.25 18.17
N GLU A 76 -11.45 6.04 18.03
CA GLU A 76 -10.78 4.93 17.33
C GLU A 76 -11.71 4.34 16.27
N THR A 77 -11.15 4.03 15.11
CA THR A 77 -11.86 3.30 14.06
C THR A 77 -10.99 2.20 13.47
N SER A 78 -11.63 1.11 13.07
CA SER A 78 -10.98 -0.01 12.39
C SER A 78 -11.64 -0.28 11.05
N PHE A 79 -10.84 -0.40 10.01
CA PHE A 79 -11.27 -0.88 8.69
C PHE A 79 -10.58 -2.21 8.38
N SER A 80 -11.37 -3.23 8.08
CA SER A 80 -10.88 -4.52 7.61
C SER A 80 -11.46 -4.80 6.23
N GLY A 81 -10.60 -5.01 5.24
CA GLY A 81 -11.05 -5.18 3.87
C GLY A 81 -9.93 -5.50 2.89
N VAL A 82 -10.29 -5.56 1.61
CA VAL A 82 -9.37 -5.79 0.51
C VAL A 82 -9.13 -4.49 -0.25
N ILE A 83 -7.87 -4.09 -0.41
CA ILE A 83 -7.47 -3.00 -1.30
C ILE A 83 -6.34 -3.50 -2.19
N LEU A 84 -6.51 -3.35 -3.50
CA LEU A 84 -5.47 -3.68 -4.47
C LEU A 84 -4.57 -2.46 -4.73
N PRO A 85 -3.29 -2.67 -5.09
CA PRO A 85 -2.41 -1.57 -5.47
C PRO A 85 -3.02 -0.75 -6.62
N SER A 86 -3.10 0.58 -6.43
CA SER A 86 -3.66 1.53 -7.39
C SER A 86 -3.19 2.96 -7.10
N HIS A 87 -3.19 3.82 -8.12
CA HIS A 87 -3.01 5.26 -7.94
C HIS A 87 -4.26 5.92 -7.33
N GLU A 88 -5.42 5.29 -7.47
CA GLU A 88 -6.69 5.79 -6.99
C GLU A 88 -6.82 5.66 -5.47
N TRP A 89 -7.50 6.65 -4.88
CA TRP A 89 -7.76 6.70 -3.45
C TRP A 89 -9.10 6.07 -3.10
N ASN A 90 -9.15 5.34 -1.99
CA ASN A 90 -10.37 4.85 -1.39
C ASN A 90 -10.74 5.76 -0.22
N THR A 91 -11.89 6.42 -0.29
CA THR A 91 -12.41 7.25 0.81
C THR A 91 -13.12 6.37 1.83
N LEU A 92 -12.77 6.55 3.10
CA LEU A 92 -13.35 5.87 4.24
C LEU A 92 -13.93 6.92 5.18
N ASP A 93 -15.20 6.76 5.49
CA ASP A 93 -15.95 7.63 6.40
C ASP A 93 -16.23 6.88 7.70
N HIS A 94 -15.81 7.48 8.80
CA HIS A 94 -16.13 7.01 10.14
C HIS A 94 -17.02 8.03 10.85
N THR A 95 -18.17 7.57 11.33
CA THR A 95 -19.02 8.34 12.23
C THR A 95 -19.01 7.65 13.58
N GLY A 96 -18.15 8.12 14.47
CA GLY A 96 -18.01 7.62 15.83
C GLY A 96 -18.93 8.34 16.82
N LYS A 97 -18.71 8.07 18.11
CA LYS A 97 -19.47 8.69 19.20
C LYS A 97 -18.98 10.10 19.51
N ASN A 98 -17.66 10.30 19.41
CA ASN A 98 -16.96 11.51 19.80
C ASN A 98 -16.54 12.34 18.58
N ALA A 99 -16.21 11.70 17.46
CA ALA A 99 -15.74 12.37 16.26
C ALA A 99 -16.27 11.75 14.96
N ARG A 100 -16.31 12.57 13.90
CA ARG A 100 -16.47 12.12 12.52
C ARG A 100 -15.15 12.30 11.80
N ILE A 101 -14.67 11.24 11.16
CA ILE A 101 -13.36 11.23 10.51
C ILE A 101 -13.54 10.70 9.09
N THR A 102 -13.21 11.54 8.10
CA THR A 102 -13.11 11.14 6.70
C THR A 102 -11.63 11.09 6.33
N TYR A 103 -11.17 9.95 5.84
CA TYR A 103 -9.79 9.75 5.43
C TYR A 103 -9.71 8.93 4.15
N ARG A 104 -8.55 8.96 3.50
CA ARG A 104 -8.33 8.26 2.24
C ARG A 104 -7.14 7.33 2.37
N VAL A 105 -7.27 6.14 1.80
CA VAL A 105 -6.20 5.13 1.79
C VAL A 105 -5.99 4.59 0.38
N ARG A 106 -4.73 4.33 0.03
CA ARG A 106 -4.36 3.59 -1.17
C ARG A 106 -3.11 2.77 -0.88
N VAL A 107 -2.94 1.71 -1.65
CA VAL A 107 -1.71 0.92 -1.68
C VAL A 107 -1.04 1.21 -3.01
N GLN A 108 0.26 1.48 -3.00
CA GLN A 108 1.04 1.65 -4.21
C GLN A 108 2.22 0.70 -4.18
N CYS A 109 2.54 0.12 -5.32
CA CYS A 109 3.80 -0.59 -5.47
C CYS A 109 4.94 0.43 -5.55
N ALA A 110 6.12 0.04 -5.07
CA ALA A 110 7.34 0.80 -5.31
C ALA A 110 7.65 0.86 -6.81
N ASP A 111 8.50 1.82 -7.20
CA ASP A 111 8.90 1.98 -8.60
C ASP A 111 9.42 0.66 -9.18
N ASN A 112 8.99 0.35 -10.41
CA ASN A 112 9.33 -0.88 -11.14
C ASN A 112 8.74 -2.18 -10.53
N TYR A 113 7.91 -2.11 -9.49
CA TYR A 113 7.13 -3.24 -9.00
C TYR A 113 5.69 -3.15 -9.46
N TYR A 114 5.17 -4.29 -9.91
CA TYR A 114 3.85 -4.42 -10.53
C TYR A 114 3.09 -5.58 -9.92
N ASN A 115 1.89 -5.81 -10.47
CA ASN A 115 0.91 -6.81 -10.09
C ASN A 115 0.15 -6.47 -8.80
N THR A 116 -0.92 -7.23 -8.52
CA THR A 116 -1.83 -7.00 -7.39
C THR A 116 -1.21 -7.28 -6.02
N THR A 117 0.04 -7.72 -5.98
CA THR A 117 0.80 -8.09 -4.78
C THR A 117 2.15 -7.37 -4.66
N CYS A 118 2.47 -6.47 -5.60
CA CYS A 118 3.73 -5.74 -5.70
C CYS A 118 4.99 -6.61 -5.70
N THR A 119 4.96 -7.77 -6.38
CA THR A 119 6.10 -8.70 -6.40
C THR A 119 6.75 -8.86 -7.76
N THR A 120 6.11 -8.43 -8.85
CA THR A 120 6.71 -8.53 -10.18
C THR A 120 7.61 -7.33 -10.40
N PHE A 121 8.93 -7.53 -10.41
CA PHE A 121 9.88 -6.49 -10.76
C PHE A 121 10.07 -6.41 -12.29
N CYS A 122 9.93 -5.22 -12.84
CA CYS A 122 10.28 -4.93 -14.23
C CYS A 122 10.76 -3.48 -14.35
N ARG A 123 12.01 -3.28 -14.77
CA ARG A 123 12.52 -1.97 -15.15
C ARG A 123 12.80 -1.99 -16.65
N PRO A 124 12.28 -1.03 -17.45
CA PRO A 124 12.58 -0.96 -18.88
C PRO A 124 14.09 -0.98 -19.13
N ARG A 125 14.51 -1.72 -20.16
CA ARG A 125 15.91 -1.92 -20.50
C ARG A 125 16.10 -1.96 -22.01
N ASN A 126 17.17 -1.35 -22.49
CA ASN A 126 17.55 -1.37 -23.90
C ASN A 126 19.08 -1.36 -24.00
N ASP A 127 19.69 -2.49 -23.66
CA ASP A 127 21.14 -2.70 -23.67
C ASP A 127 21.45 -4.16 -24.05
N GLN A 128 22.73 -4.55 -24.05
CA GLN A 128 23.18 -5.90 -24.42
C GLN A 128 22.51 -7.06 -23.65
N PHE A 129 21.85 -6.79 -22.52
CA PHE A 129 21.16 -7.80 -21.70
C PHE A 129 19.64 -7.83 -21.90
N GLY A 130 19.08 -6.98 -22.76
CA GLY A 130 17.67 -7.03 -23.09
C GLY A 130 17.10 -5.73 -23.65
N HIS A 131 16.07 -5.90 -24.48
CA HIS A 131 15.43 -4.82 -25.24
C HIS A 131 13.92 -4.88 -25.03
N TYR A 132 13.43 -4.28 -23.95
CA TYR A 132 12.02 -4.35 -23.55
C TYR A 132 11.52 -3.14 -22.76
N THR A 133 10.21 -2.93 -22.85
CA THR A 133 9.42 -2.12 -21.91
C THR A 133 8.69 -3.04 -20.93
N CYS A 134 8.01 -2.44 -19.94
CA CYS A 134 7.23 -3.17 -18.94
C CYS A 134 5.74 -2.97 -19.22
N GLY A 135 5.00 -4.07 -19.34
CA GLY A 135 3.55 -4.05 -19.40
C GLY A 135 2.91 -3.71 -18.05
N GLU A 136 1.59 -3.55 -18.02
CA GLU A 136 0.83 -3.15 -16.83
C GLU A 136 1.00 -4.11 -15.63
N GLN A 137 1.24 -5.39 -15.91
CA GLN A 137 1.42 -6.43 -14.89
C GLN A 137 2.91 -6.70 -14.57
N GLY A 138 3.82 -5.90 -15.14
CA GLY A 138 5.27 -6.06 -15.03
C GLY A 138 5.84 -7.18 -15.90
N ASN A 139 5.07 -7.71 -16.85
CA ASN A 139 5.63 -8.59 -17.87
C ASN A 139 6.52 -7.78 -18.83
N LYS A 140 7.61 -8.38 -19.29
CA LYS A 140 8.48 -7.76 -20.29
C LYS A 140 7.77 -7.76 -21.65
N VAL A 141 7.79 -6.62 -22.32
CA VAL A 141 7.27 -6.45 -23.68
C VAL A 141 8.45 -6.12 -24.59
N CYS A 142 8.82 -7.07 -25.44
CA CYS A 142 9.99 -6.92 -26.29
C CYS A 142 9.81 -5.78 -27.28
N LEU A 143 10.88 -5.01 -27.48
CA LEU A 143 10.94 -4.02 -28.54
C LEU A 143 10.87 -4.71 -29.92
N PRO A 144 10.41 -4.01 -30.98
CA PRO A 144 10.36 -4.59 -32.32
C PRO A 144 11.71 -5.18 -32.75
N GLY A 145 11.68 -6.42 -33.27
CA GLY A 145 12.89 -7.14 -33.67
C GLY A 145 13.59 -7.93 -32.56
N TRP A 146 13.02 -7.97 -31.35
CA TRP A 146 13.55 -8.73 -30.22
C TRP A 146 12.57 -9.78 -29.69
N GLN A 147 13.12 -10.88 -29.19
CA GLN A 147 12.39 -12.02 -28.61
C GLN A 147 13.22 -12.70 -27.51
N GLY A 148 12.66 -13.73 -26.88
CA GLY A 148 13.26 -14.42 -25.74
C GLY A 148 12.65 -13.97 -24.41
N ALA A 149 12.97 -14.70 -23.33
CA ALA A 149 12.36 -14.45 -22.02
C ALA A 149 12.77 -13.10 -21.41
N ASN A 150 13.90 -12.54 -21.83
CA ASN A 150 14.41 -11.23 -21.45
C ASN A 150 14.56 -10.28 -22.66
N CYS A 151 13.94 -10.62 -23.79
CA CYS A 151 14.05 -9.87 -25.04
C CYS A 151 15.51 -9.62 -25.46
N GLU A 152 16.33 -10.66 -25.30
CA GLU A 152 17.77 -10.66 -25.51
C GLU A 152 18.18 -11.22 -26.88
N LYS A 153 17.26 -11.86 -27.60
CA LYS A 153 17.52 -12.49 -28.90
C LYS A 153 16.95 -11.62 -30.01
N ALA A 154 17.77 -11.27 -30.98
CA ALA A 154 17.28 -10.63 -32.20
C ALA A 154 16.40 -11.61 -33.01
N ILE A 155 15.36 -11.09 -33.63
CA ILE A 155 14.52 -11.84 -34.57
C ILE A 155 15.23 -11.81 -35.93
N CYS A 156 15.65 -12.98 -36.41
CA CYS A 156 16.28 -13.10 -37.71
C CYS A 156 15.28 -12.87 -38.85
N LYS A 157 15.79 -12.52 -40.04
CA LYS A 157 14.97 -12.46 -41.25
C LYS A 157 14.36 -13.84 -41.57
N PRO A 158 13.19 -13.89 -42.23
CA PRO A 158 12.62 -15.16 -42.71
C PRO A 158 13.63 -15.93 -43.56
N GLY A 159 13.81 -17.22 -43.28
CA GLY A 159 14.76 -18.10 -43.99
C GLY A 159 16.16 -18.19 -43.36
N CYS A 160 16.41 -17.50 -42.24
CA CYS A 160 17.63 -17.70 -41.46
C CYS A 160 17.63 -19.07 -40.77
N ASP A 161 18.77 -19.77 -40.83
CA ASP A 161 19.00 -20.94 -39.99
C ASP A 161 19.07 -20.48 -38.52
N GLN A 162 18.43 -21.20 -37.60
CA GLN A 162 18.43 -20.81 -36.18
C GLN A 162 19.72 -21.17 -35.45
N SER A 163 20.60 -21.91 -36.12
CA SER A 163 21.87 -22.41 -35.60
C SER A 163 23.10 -21.86 -36.34
N HIS A 164 22.93 -21.19 -37.49
CA HIS A 164 24.00 -20.74 -38.37
C HIS A 164 23.77 -19.33 -38.96
#